data_AF-A0A813I820-F1
#
_entry.id   AF-A0A813I820-F1
#
_cell.length_a   1.000
_cell.length_b   1.000
_cell.length_c   1.000
_cell.angle_alpha   90.00
_cell.angle_beta   90.00
_cell.angle_gamma   90.00
#
_symmetry.space_group_name_H-M   'P 1'
#
loop_
_entity.id
_entity.type
_entity.pdbx_description
1 polymer ?
#
loop_
_entity_poly.entity_id
_entity_poly.type
_entity_poly.pdbx_seq_one_letter_code
_entity_poly.pdbx_strand_id
1 'polypeptide(L)'
;MSRSRHSITKLLQCLQKEAEPYGMALNRAKTKLLVANGPPASVVTFADNTPVHVVGDNESLEYLGTILNRKGSPQITLTTRLARAKQEFNKLAQFWSHANIKTALKVRVFKQMFYPMVLYGLTHVWLTDGLRNRLDAWHCRCLRRIVRVKVSMISHVTNDVIYKKTDCHPISRDL
;
A
#
# COMPACT_ATOMS: atom_id res chain seq x y z
N MET A 1 -17.82 -7.79 7.56
CA MET A 1 -17.29 -9.10 7.11
C MET A 1 -18.22 -10.19 7.59
N SER A 2 -18.59 -11.14 6.72
CA SER A 2 -19.46 -12.26 7.11
C SER A 2 -18.63 -13.43 7.61
N ARG A 3 -19.12 -14.13 8.65
CA ARG A 3 -18.50 -15.35 9.19
C ARG A 3 -19.05 -16.64 8.55
N SER A 4 -20.14 -16.54 7.79
CA SER A 4 -20.82 -17.69 7.19
C SER A 4 -21.10 -17.47 5.70
N ARG A 5 -21.00 -18.57 4.95
CA ARG A 5 -21.40 -18.65 3.53
C ARG A 5 -22.85 -18.23 3.34
N HIS A 6 -23.77 -18.73 4.17
CA HIS A 6 -25.19 -18.43 4.03
C HIS A 6 -25.44 -16.92 4.17
N SER A 7 -24.84 -16.31 5.18
CA SER A 7 -24.98 -14.87 5.43
C SER A 7 -24.39 -14.01 4.32
N ILE A 8 -23.25 -14.40 3.73
CA ILE A 8 -22.65 -13.60 2.65
C ILE A 8 -23.41 -13.74 1.33
N THR A 9 -23.89 -14.93 0.99
CA THR A 9 -24.74 -15.15 -0.19
C THR A 9 -26.05 -14.38 -0.05
N LYS A 10 -26.71 -14.47 1.12
CA LYS A 10 -27.94 -13.72 1.40
C LYS A 10 -27.71 -12.22 1.28
N LEU A 11 -26.64 -11.69 1.86
CA LEU A 11 -26.32 -10.27 1.79
C LEU A 11 -26.07 -9.81 0.35
N LEU A 12 -25.35 -10.59 -0.46
CA LEU A 12 -25.12 -10.29 -1.87
C LEU A 12 -26.43 -10.25 -2.67
N GLN A 13 -27.30 -11.24 -2.47
CA GLN A 13 -28.60 -11.31 -3.16
C GLN A 13 -29.54 -10.19 -2.72
N CYS A 14 -29.60 -9.88 -1.42
CA CYS A 14 -30.34 -8.73 -0.90
C CYS A 14 -29.83 -7.43 -1.54
N LEU A 15 -28.51 -7.25 -1.63
CA LEU A 15 -27.93 -6.06 -2.24
C LEU A 15 -28.29 -5.93 -3.73
N GLN A 16 -28.35 -7.04 -4.48
CA GLN A 16 -28.83 -7.01 -5.87
C GLN A 16 -30.30 -6.61 -5.97
N LYS A 17 -31.15 -7.16 -5.08
CA LYS A 17 -32.57 -6.84 -5.05
C LYS A 17 -32.83 -5.37 -4.68
N GLU A 18 -32.09 -4.84 -3.71
CA GLU A 18 -32.21 -3.44 -3.30
C GLU A 18 -31.65 -2.46 -4.34
N ALA A 19 -30.70 -2.89 -5.17
CA ALA A 19 -30.14 -2.06 -6.24
C ALA A 19 -31.07 -1.91 -7.46
N GLU A 20 -31.94 -2.90 -7.70
CA GLU A 20 -32.81 -2.99 -8.86
C GLU A 20 -33.83 -1.83 -8.98
N PRO A 21 -34.52 -1.39 -7.90
CA PRO A 21 -35.38 -0.20 -7.94
C PRO A 21 -34.66 1.09 -8.33
N TYR A 22 -33.35 1.16 -8.14
CA TYR A 22 -32.52 2.31 -8.52
C TYR A 22 -31.91 2.17 -9.92
N GLY A 23 -32.26 1.11 -10.67
CA GLY A 23 -31.68 0.81 -11.98
C GLY A 23 -30.19 0.46 -11.92
N MET A 24 -29.69 0.03 -10.77
CA MET A 24 -28.28 -0.33 -10.57
C MET A 24 -28.07 -1.84 -10.65
N ALA A 25 -26.95 -2.26 -11.22
CA ALA A 25 -26.54 -3.66 -11.29
C ALA A 25 -25.08 -3.84 -10.87
N LEU A 26 -24.77 -4.96 -10.23
CA LEU A 26 -23.40 -5.31 -9.86
C LEU A 26 -22.59 -5.73 -11.09
N ASN A 27 -21.39 -5.17 -11.20
CA ASN A 27 -20.43 -5.62 -12.20
C ASN A 27 -19.83 -6.97 -11.78
N ARG A 28 -20.17 -8.04 -12.49
CA ARG A 28 -19.73 -9.40 -12.18
C ARG A 28 -18.21 -9.58 -12.24
N ALA A 29 -17.53 -8.89 -13.16
CA ALA A 29 -16.07 -8.98 -13.29
C ALA A 29 -15.33 -8.28 -12.13
N LYS A 30 -15.90 -7.21 -11.58
CA LYS A 30 -15.34 -6.49 -10.42
C LYS A 30 -15.74 -7.11 -9.07
N THR A 31 -16.83 -7.86 -9.03
CA THR A 31 -17.33 -8.48 -7.79
C THR A 31 -16.60 -9.79 -7.53
N LYS A 32 -15.68 -9.79 -6.57
CA LYS A 32 -14.88 -10.96 -6.19
C LYS A 32 -15.05 -11.29 -4.72
N LEU A 33 -15.04 -12.59 -4.39
CA LEU A 33 -15.05 -13.09 -3.03
C LEU A 33 -13.62 -13.28 -2.52
N LEU A 34 -13.25 -12.57 -1.45
CA LEU A 34 -12.00 -12.79 -0.74
C LEU A 34 -12.27 -13.48 0.60
N VAL A 35 -11.67 -14.65 0.82
CA VAL A 35 -11.74 -15.35 2.12
C VAL A 35 -10.46 -15.10 2.89
N ALA A 36 -10.49 -14.27 3.92
CA ALA A 36 -9.31 -14.02 4.74
C ALA A 36 -9.08 -15.17 5.73
N ASN A 37 -7.87 -15.75 5.76
CA ASN A 37 -7.42 -16.72 6.78
C ASN A 37 -8.39 -17.89 7.07
N GLY A 38 -9.09 -18.38 6.04
CA GLY A 38 -10.02 -19.51 6.15
C GLY A 38 -9.73 -20.60 5.10
N PRO A 39 -10.40 -21.77 5.19
CA PRO A 39 -10.34 -22.81 4.16
C PRO A 39 -10.88 -22.30 2.81
N PRO A 40 -10.63 -23.01 1.69
CA PRO A 40 -11.08 -22.57 0.36
C PRO A 40 -12.57 -22.27 0.39
N ALA A 41 -12.96 -21.17 -0.25
CA ALA A 41 -14.33 -20.68 -0.15
C ALA A 41 -15.31 -21.72 -0.74
N SER A 42 -16.32 -22.07 0.04
CA SER A 42 -17.54 -22.69 -0.46
C SER A 42 -18.26 -21.76 -1.44
N VAL A 43 -18.92 -22.30 -2.47
CA VAL A 43 -19.56 -21.53 -3.56
C VAL A 43 -20.54 -20.49 -3.00
N VAL A 44 -20.28 -19.22 -3.31
CA VAL A 44 -21.18 -18.07 -3.15
C VAL A 44 -21.75 -17.73 -4.51
N THR A 45 -23.04 -17.45 -4.59
CA THR A 45 -23.75 -17.24 -5.85
C THR A 45 -24.45 -15.88 -5.89
N PHE A 46 -24.61 -15.35 -7.10
CA PHE A 46 -25.52 -14.24 -7.38
C PHE A 46 -26.99 -14.70 -7.33
N ALA A 47 -27.93 -13.78 -7.51
CA ALA A 47 -29.38 -14.06 -7.53
C ALA A 47 -29.80 -15.06 -8.64
N ASP A 48 -29.05 -15.12 -9.75
CA ASP A 48 -29.29 -16.05 -10.87
C ASP A 48 -28.57 -17.41 -10.70
N ASN A 49 -28.09 -17.71 -9.49
CA ASN A 49 -27.30 -18.90 -9.17
C ASN A 49 -25.93 -19.00 -9.85
N THR A 50 -25.47 -17.96 -10.55
CA THR A 50 -24.10 -17.96 -11.09
C THR A 50 -23.06 -17.79 -9.98
N PRO A 51 -21.92 -18.50 -10.02
CA PRO A 51 -20.92 -18.43 -8.97
C PRO A 51 -20.14 -17.11 -9.00
N VAL A 52 -19.84 -16.57 -7.82
CA VAL A 52 -18.93 -15.42 -7.66
C VAL A 52 -17.49 -15.91 -7.77
N HIS A 53 -16.67 -15.16 -8.50
CA HIS A 53 -15.24 -15.44 -8.61
C HIS A 53 -14.56 -15.36 -7.24
N VAL A 54 -13.93 -16.45 -6.82
CA VAL A 54 -13.18 -16.53 -5.56
C VAL A 54 -11.72 -16.18 -5.83
N VAL A 55 -11.17 -15.23 -5.06
CA VAL A 55 -9.76 -14.85 -5.16
C VAL A 55 -8.89 -16.03 -4.71
N GLY A 56 -8.06 -16.54 -5.61
CA GLY A 56 -7.15 -17.65 -5.34
C GLY A 56 -5.98 -17.28 -4.41
N ASP A 57 -5.18 -18.28 -4.02
CA ASP A 57 -4.06 -18.08 -3.07
C ASP A 57 -2.93 -17.20 -3.63
N ASN A 58 -2.76 -17.21 -4.96
CA ASN A 58 -1.78 -16.41 -5.69
C ASN A 58 -2.37 -15.13 -6.30
N GLU A 59 -3.65 -14.87 -6.05
CA GLU A 59 -4.33 -13.69 -6.56
C GLU A 59 -4.47 -12.62 -5.48
N SER A 60 -4.71 -11.40 -5.93
CA SER A 60 -4.95 -10.27 -5.05
C SER A 60 -6.06 -9.37 -5.58
N LEU A 61 -6.78 -8.74 -4.66
CA LEU A 61 -7.82 -7.75 -4.94
C LEU A 61 -7.31 -6.37 -4.51
N GLU A 62 -7.48 -5.36 -5.36
CA GLU A 62 -7.21 -3.98 -4.97
C GLU A 62 -8.47 -3.35 -4.38
N TYR A 63 -8.34 -2.79 -3.18
CA TYR A 63 -9.40 -2.05 -2.49
C TYR A 63 -8.85 -0.70 -2.02
N LEU A 64 -9.36 0.40 -2.59
CA LEU A 64 -8.95 1.77 -2.26
C LEU A 64 -7.42 2.01 -2.31
N GLY A 65 -6.73 1.34 -3.25
CA GLY A 65 -5.28 1.42 -3.38
C GLY A 65 -4.48 0.54 -2.40
N THR A 66 -5.16 -0.32 -1.63
CA THR A 66 -4.52 -1.38 -0.83
C THR A 66 -4.74 -2.72 -1.50
N ILE A 67 -3.70 -3.54 -1.52
CA ILE A 67 -3.75 -4.87 -2.14
C ILE A 67 -4.06 -5.88 -1.04
N LEU A 68 -5.21 -6.53 -1.17
CA LEU A 68 -5.72 -7.56 -0.28
C LEU A 68 -5.48 -8.93 -0.91
N ASN A 69 -4.99 -9.86 -0.10
CA ASN A 69 -4.86 -11.26 -0.47
C ASN A 69 -5.42 -12.15 0.64
N ARG A 70 -5.53 -13.45 0.35
CA ARG A 70 -6.08 -14.43 1.29
C ARG A 70 -5.30 -14.49 2.62
N LYS A 71 -4.00 -14.24 2.56
CA LYS A 71 -3.05 -14.24 3.68
C LYS A 71 -3.15 -12.98 4.55
N GLY A 72 -3.88 -11.95 4.10
CA GLY A 72 -3.95 -10.64 4.77
C GLY A 72 -2.61 -9.92 4.90
N SER A 73 -1.60 -10.28 4.09
CA SER A 73 -0.24 -9.72 4.25
C SER A 73 -0.13 -8.36 3.57
N PRO A 74 0.31 -7.31 4.27
CA PRO A 74 0.48 -5.97 3.69
C PRO A 74 1.78 -5.78 2.91
N GLN A 75 2.60 -6.84 2.82
CA GLN A 75 3.88 -6.80 2.15
C GLN A 75 3.77 -6.39 0.67
N ILE A 76 2.73 -6.87 -0.02
CA ILE A 76 2.52 -6.55 -1.44
C ILE A 76 2.18 -5.07 -1.57
N THR A 77 1.22 -4.57 -0.78
CA THR A 77 0.84 -3.14 -0.74
C THR A 77 2.04 -2.24 -0.49
N LEU A 78 2.85 -2.53 0.53
CA LEU A 78 4.06 -1.75 0.82
C LEU A 78 5.05 -1.82 -0.34
N THR A 79 5.31 -3.02 -0.87
CA THR A 79 6.28 -3.20 -1.96
C THR A 79 5.88 -2.42 -3.21
N THR A 80 4.61 -2.48 -3.61
CA THR A 80 4.09 -1.76 -4.78
C THR A 80 4.17 -0.24 -4.58
N ARG A 81 3.80 0.26 -3.39
CA ARG A 81 3.90 1.69 -3.07
C ARG A 81 5.33 2.20 -3.06
N LEU A 82 6.24 1.47 -2.43
CA LEU A 82 7.68 1.82 -2.43
C LEU A 82 8.27 1.78 -3.84
N ALA A 83 7.86 0.83 -4.69
CA ALA A 83 8.29 0.76 -6.08
C ALA A 83 7.81 1.99 -6.88
N ARG A 84 6.53 2.35 -6.75
CA ARG A 84 5.95 3.55 -7.38
C ARG A 84 6.64 4.83 -6.89
N ALA A 85 6.78 4.99 -5.58
CA ALA A 85 7.47 6.13 -4.99
C ALA A 85 8.93 6.22 -5.43
N LYS A 86 9.63 5.10 -5.53
CA LYS A 86 11.00 5.03 -6.07
C LYS A 86 11.05 5.48 -7.54
N GLN A 87 10.10 5.06 -8.36
CA GLN A 87 10.03 5.44 -9.78
C GLN A 87 9.84 6.96 -9.92
N GLU A 88 8.87 7.54 -9.22
CA GLU A 88 8.64 8.99 -9.25
C GLU A 88 9.81 9.78 -8.66
N PHE A 89 10.43 9.25 -7.59
CA PHE A 89 11.63 9.87 -7.01
C PHE A 89 12.79 9.91 -8.01
N ASN A 90 12.97 8.84 -8.80
CA ASN A 90 14.01 8.77 -9.81
C ASN A 90 13.77 9.72 -10.98
N LYS A 91 12.51 10.01 -11.36
CA LYS A 91 12.21 11.02 -12.38
C LYS A 91 12.70 12.41 -11.97
N LEU A 92 12.72 12.70 -10.67
CA LEU A 92 13.21 13.95 -10.08
C LEU A 92 14.73 13.94 -9.80
N ALA A 93 15.50 13.02 -10.38
CA ALA A 93 16.95 12.89 -10.13
C ALA A 93 17.72 14.20 -10.22
N GLN A 94 17.46 14.99 -11.28
CA GLN A 94 18.11 16.28 -11.51
C GLN A 94 17.78 17.31 -10.41
N PHE A 95 16.54 17.33 -9.92
CA PHE A 95 16.12 18.21 -8.83
C PHE A 95 16.88 17.89 -7.54
N TRP A 96 17.01 16.60 -7.20
CA TRP A 96 17.78 16.17 -6.02
C TRP A 96 19.26 16.51 -6.15
N SER A 97 19.82 16.35 -7.35
CA SER A 97 21.23 16.67 -7.65
C SER A 97 21.49 18.14 -7.94
N HIS A 98 20.51 19.05 -7.91
CA HIS A 98 20.75 20.46 -8.24
C HIS A 98 21.46 21.22 -7.10
N ALA A 99 22.57 21.92 -7.35
CA ALA A 99 23.35 22.56 -6.28
C ALA A 99 22.71 23.84 -5.74
N ASN A 100 22.03 24.60 -6.60
CA ASN A 100 21.47 25.91 -6.25
C ASN A 100 20.20 25.86 -5.38
N ILE A 101 19.70 24.66 -5.05
CA ILE A 101 18.49 24.50 -4.25
C ILE A 101 18.86 24.08 -2.84
N LYS A 102 18.41 24.86 -1.85
CA LYS A 102 18.63 24.58 -0.43
C LYS A 102 18.10 23.18 -0.07
N THR A 103 18.91 22.42 0.67
CA THR A 103 18.57 21.06 1.11
C THR A 103 17.26 21.02 1.90
N ALA A 104 16.99 22.02 2.75
CA ALA A 104 15.74 22.10 3.51
C ALA A 104 14.49 22.14 2.60
N LEU A 105 14.56 22.84 1.46
CA LEU A 105 13.46 22.88 0.50
C LEU A 105 13.27 21.51 -0.16
N LYS A 106 14.36 20.84 -0.54
CA LYS A 106 14.29 19.48 -1.12
C LYS A 106 13.67 18.48 -0.14
N VAL A 107 14.06 18.54 1.13
CA VAL A 107 13.47 17.69 2.18
C VAL A 107 11.98 17.99 2.33
N ARG A 108 11.58 19.27 2.34
CA ARG A 108 10.16 19.65 2.40
C ARG A 108 9.36 19.10 1.22
N VAL A 109 9.85 19.28 0.00
CA VAL A 109 9.21 18.73 -1.22
C VAL A 109 9.12 17.20 -1.14
N PHE A 110 10.19 16.55 -0.69
CA PHE A 110 10.21 15.10 -0.52
C PHE A 110 9.14 14.62 0.47
N LYS A 111 9.04 15.26 1.66
CA LYS A 111 7.98 14.95 2.64
C LYS A 111 6.60 15.13 2.03
N GLN A 112 6.32 16.28 1.44
CA GLN A 112 4.98 16.62 0.91
C GLN A 112 4.52 15.71 -0.24
N MET A 113 5.43 15.30 -1.13
CA MET A 113 5.06 14.46 -2.28
C MET A 113 5.06 12.96 -1.96
N PHE A 114 6.07 12.48 -1.24
CA PHE A 114 6.31 11.04 -1.15
C PHE A 114 5.76 10.41 0.13
N TYR A 115 5.59 11.16 1.22
CA TYR A 115 4.96 10.62 2.42
C TYR A 115 3.52 10.19 2.14
N PRO A 116 2.63 11.03 1.57
CA PRO A 116 1.26 10.58 1.28
C PRO A 116 1.23 9.42 0.27
N MET A 117 2.14 9.41 -0.71
CA MET A 117 2.20 8.32 -1.70
C MET A 117 2.48 6.95 -1.05
N VAL A 118 3.34 6.92 -0.03
CA VAL A 118 3.72 5.68 0.66
C VAL A 118 2.80 5.38 1.84
N LEU A 119 2.51 6.36 2.69
CA LEU A 119 1.79 6.18 3.96
C LEU A 119 0.27 6.06 3.79
N TYR A 120 -0.31 6.62 2.73
CA TYR A 120 -1.76 6.53 2.52
C TYR A 120 -2.22 5.06 2.49
N GLY A 121 -3.15 4.70 3.36
CA GLY A 121 -3.66 3.34 3.52
C GLY A 121 -2.76 2.41 4.34
N LEU A 122 -1.51 2.77 4.64
CA LEU A 122 -0.66 2.02 5.58
C LEU A 122 -1.00 2.31 7.05
N THR A 123 -1.56 3.48 7.34
CA THR A 123 -2.01 3.89 8.69
C THR A 123 -3.06 2.96 9.29
N HIS A 124 -3.81 2.25 8.45
CA HIS A 124 -4.88 1.32 8.87
C HIS A 124 -4.46 -0.15 8.73
N VAL A 125 -3.17 -0.41 8.53
CA VAL A 125 -2.64 -1.72 8.18
C VAL A 125 -1.60 -2.15 9.21
N TRP A 126 -1.69 -3.42 9.64
CA TRP A 126 -0.77 -4.01 10.61
C TRP A 126 0.58 -4.33 9.98
N LEU A 127 1.55 -3.41 10.12
CA LEU A 127 2.92 -3.64 9.68
C LEU A 127 3.69 -4.45 10.73
N THR A 128 4.45 -5.43 10.26
CA THR A 128 5.47 -6.11 11.05
C THR A 128 6.73 -5.26 11.15
N ASP A 129 7.59 -5.52 12.13
CA ASP A 129 8.82 -4.77 12.31
C ASP A 129 9.75 -4.88 11.10
N GLY A 130 9.78 -6.04 10.43
CA GLY A 130 10.50 -6.20 9.17
C GLY A 130 10.00 -5.26 8.07
N LEU A 131 8.69 -5.00 8.00
CA LEU A 131 8.11 -4.08 7.02
C LEU A 131 8.35 -2.62 7.41
N ARG A 132 8.28 -2.28 8.71
CA ARG A 132 8.68 -0.94 9.21
C ARG A 132 10.14 -0.64 8.89
N ASN A 133 11.04 -1.58 9.16
CA ASN A 133 12.46 -1.46 8.84
C ASN A 133 12.70 -1.27 7.34
N ARG A 134 11.95 -1.98 6.49
CA ARG A 134 12.03 -1.82 5.03
C ARG A 134 11.58 -0.43 4.57
N LEU A 135 10.50 0.09 5.17
CA LEU A 135 9.99 1.43 4.92
C LEU A 135 11.02 2.50 5.35
N ASP A 136 11.61 2.36 6.54
CA ASP A 136 12.66 3.26 7.03
C ASP A 136 13.94 3.20 6.19
N ALA A 137 14.34 2.01 5.74
CA ALA A 137 15.48 1.84 4.85
C ALA A 137 15.27 2.53 3.50
N TRP A 138 14.05 2.50 2.95
CA TRP A 138 13.71 3.28 1.76
C TRP A 138 13.79 4.79 2.05
N HIS A 139 13.20 5.24 3.17
CA HIS A 139 13.20 6.64 3.57
C HIS A 139 14.64 7.20 3.70
N CYS A 140 15.50 6.52 4.46
CA CYS A 140 16.92 6.87 4.59
C CYS A 140 17.66 6.91 3.25
N ARG A 141 17.37 5.97 2.34
CA ARG A 141 18.01 5.91 1.02
C ARG A 141 17.68 7.15 0.18
N CYS A 142 16.42 7.60 0.22
CA CYS A 142 16.01 8.84 -0.43
C CYS A 142 16.67 10.07 0.22
N LEU A 143 16.65 10.17 1.55
CA LEU A 143 17.30 11.28 2.27
C LEU A 143 18.79 11.38 1.95
N ARG A 144 19.52 10.26 1.92
CA ARG A 144 20.94 10.22 1.53
C ARG A 144 21.19 10.81 0.15
N ARG A 145 20.33 10.50 -0.83
CA ARG A 145 20.42 11.10 -2.17
C ARG A 145 20.16 12.60 -2.14
N ILE A 146 19.20 13.07 -1.35
CA ILE A 146 18.90 14.50 -1.20
C ILE A 146 20.09 15.26 -0.59
N VAL A 147 20.76 14.69 0.42
CA VAL A 147 21.95 15.30 1.05
C VAL A 147 23.27 14.95 0.34
N ARG A 148 23.22 14.22 -0.78
CA ARG A 148 24.36 13.74 -1.57
C ARG A 148 25.40 12.92 -0.80
N VAL A 149 24.95 12.17 0.21
CA VAL A 149 25.81 11.22 0.94
C VAL A 149 25.76 9.87 0.22
N LYS A 150 26.93 9.29 -0.06
CA LYS A 150 27.01 7.93 -0.65
C LYS A 150 26.32 6.91 0.27
N VAL A 151 25.94 5.77 -0.30
CA VAL A 151 25.33 4.67 0.47
C VAL A 151 26.15 4.31 1.70
N SER A 152 25.50 3.83 2.75
CA SER A 152 26.12 3.59 4.07
C SER A 152 27.38 2.73 4.00
N MET A 153 27.39 1.72 3.11
CA MET A 153 28.55 0.85 2.90
C MET A 153 29.81 1.59 2.41
N ILE A 154 29.65 2.73 1.72
CA ILE A 154 30.79 3.51 1.17
C ILE A 154 31.12 4.68 2.09
N SER A 155 30.11 5.35 2.63
CA SER A 155 30.31 6.56 3.44
C SER A 155 30.54 6.26 4.92
N HIS A 156 30.18 5.07 5.40
CA HIS A 156 30.12 4.70 6.82
C HIS A 156 29.30 5.65 7.72
N VAL A 157 28.58 6.61 7.12
CA VAL A 157 27.70 7.53 7.84
C VAL A 157 26.48 6.76 8.32
N THR A 158 26.15 6.84 9.61
CA THR A 158 24.98 6.18 10.21
C THR A 158 23.67 6.84 9.77
N ASN A 159 22.55 6.12 9.93
CA ASN A 159 21.24 6.68 9.57
C ASN A 159 20.85 7.87 10.47
N ASP A 160 21.25 7.85 11.74
CA ASP A 160 20.97 8.93 12.71
C ASP A 160 21.57 10.26 12.29
N VAL A 161 22.78 10.25 11.71
CA VAL A 161 23.41 11.47 11.19
C VAL A 161 22.61 12.06 10.03
N ILE A 162 22.06 11.21 9.15
CA ILE A 162 21.20 11.66 8.04
C ILE A 162 19.91 12.26 8.57
N TYR A 163 19.29 11.62 9.55
CA TYR A 163 18.08 12.11 10.22
C TYR A 163 18.30 13.46 10.89
N LYS A 164 19.37 13.62 11.67
CA LYS A 164 19.75 14.91 12.28
C LYS A 164 20.00 15.99 11.22
N LYS A 165 20.70 15.67 10.13
CA LYS A 165 21.00 16.65 9.06
C LYS A 165 19.76 17.10 8.28
N THR A 166 18.72 16.26 8.22
CA THR A 166 17.50 16.52 7.46
C THR A 166 16.33 16.93 8.35
N ASP A 167 16.52 17.03 9.66
CA ASP A 167 15.44 17.26 10.63
C ASP A 167 14.25 16.30 10.40
N CYS A 168 14.60 15.01 10.34
CA CYS A 168 13.69 13.90 10.07
C CYS A 168 13.90 12.81 11.11
N HIS A 169 12.92 11.93 11.26
CA HIS A 169 13.02 10.68 12.01
C HIS A 169 12.63 9.50 11.11
N PRO A 170 12.78 8.25 11.58
CA PRO A 170 12.22 7.09 10.87
C PRO A 170 10.75 7.32 10.54
N ILE A 171 10.37 7.09 9.29
CA ILE A 171 9.01 7.40 8.79
C ILE A 171 8.00 6.42 9.37
N SER A 172 8.45 5.24 9.81
CA SER A 172 7.63 4.28 10.52
C SER A 172 7.07 4.79 11.86
N ARG A 173 7.63 5.87 12.42
CA ARG A 173 7.12 6.52 13.64
C ARG A 173 5.84 7.32 13.42
N ASP A 174 5.51 7.65 12.16
CA ASP A 174 4.29 8.36 11.79
C ASP A 174 3.09 7.42 11.57
N LEU A 175 3.28 6.11 11.81
CA LEU A 175 2.31 5.04 11.58
C LEU A 175 1.76 4.45 12.88
#